data_AF-A0A349BNZ8-F1
#
_entry.id   AF-A0A349BNZ8-F1
#
_cell.length_a   1.000
_cell.length_b   1.000
_cell.length_c   1.000
_cell.angle_alpha   90.00
_cell.angle_beta   90.00
_cell.angle_gamma   90.00
#
_symmetry.space_group_name_H-M   'P 1'
#
loop_
_entity.id
_entity.type
_entity.pdbx_description
1 polymer ?
#
loop_
_entity_poly.entity_id
_entity_poly.type
_entity_poly.pdbx_seq_one_letter_code
_entity_poly.pdbx_strand_id
1 'polypeptide(L)' 'MRYQIKKDAEKKYTWQDYLTWPDEERWEVIDGVAYDMSPSPTPRHQIIAGNFYHILRNKLEGKPCRPLMPPLDVYLD' A
#
# COMPACT_ATOMS: atom_id res chain seq x y z
N MET A 1 -10.10 20.46 -8.99
CA MET A 1 -9.76 19.14 -8.40
C MET A 1 -10.29 19.15 -6.97
N ARG A 2 -11.44 18.51 -6.71
CA ARG A 2 -12.02 18.50 -5.36
C ARG A 2 -11.28 17.42 -4.56
N TYR A 3 -10.37 17.84 -3.69
CA TYR A 3 -9.86 16.96 -2.65
C TYR A 3 -10.86 16.96 -1.49
N GLN A 4 -11.00 15.78 -0.87
CA GLN A 4 -11.73 15.42 0.35
C GLN A 4 -13.06 14.70 0.13
N ILE A 5 -12.95 13.38 -0.01
CA ILE A 5 -13.81 12.46 0.74
C ILE A 5 -12.93 11.96 1.89
N LYS A 6 -13.04 12.55 3.09
CA LYS A 6 -12.53 11.89 4.29
C LYS A 6 -13.36 10.62 4.46
N LYS A 7 -12.72 9.45 4.42
CA LYS A 7 -13.36 8.22 4.88
C LYS A 7 -13.77 8.43 6.34
N ASP A 8 -14.96 7.94 6.69
CA ASP A 8 -15.54 8.13 8.01
C ASP A 8 -14.66 7.42 9.05
N ALA A 9 -14.16 8.17 10.03
CA ALA A 9 -13.27 7.65 11.05
C ALA A 9 -13.98 6.70 12.03
N GLU A 10 -15.31 6.75 12.11
CA GLU A 10 -16.12 5.90 12.98
C GLU A 10 -16.61 4.63 12.26
N LYS A 11 -16.55 4.60 10.92
CA LYS A 11 -16.92 3.42 10.13
C LYS A 11 -15.78 2.40 10.11
N LYS A 12 -16.12 1.13 10.34
CA LYS A 12 -15.25 0.00 9.99
C LYS A 12 -15.42 -0.38 8.53
N TYR A 13 -14.31 -0.43 7.80
CA TYR A 13 -14.26 -0.80 6.40
C TYR A 13 -13.86 -2.26 6.22
N THR A 14 -14.54 -2.95 5.31
CA THR A 14 -14.22 -4.30 4.87
C THR A 14 -13.39 -4.27 3.58
N TRP A 15 -12.83 -5.41 3.20
CA TRP A 15 -12.22 -5.58 1.89
C TRP A 15 -13.21 -5.30 0.75
N GLN A 16 -14.48 -5.69 0.91
CA GLN A 16 -15.53 -5.41 -0.06
C GLN A 16 -15.81 -3.92 -0.19
N ASP A 17 -15.76 -3.15 0.91
CA ASP A 17 -15.85 -1.69 0.84
C ASP A 17 -14.63 -1.12 0.08
N TYR A 18 -13.42 -1.58 0.39
CA TYR A 18 -12.18 -1.13 -0.23
C TYR A 18 -12.19 -1.26 -1.75
N LEU A 19 -12.68 -2.40 -2.27
CA LEU A 19 -12.77 -2.67 -3.72
C LEU A 19 -13.71 -1.71 -4.49
N THR A 20 -14.53 -0.93 -3.79
CA THR A 20 -15.42 0.06 -4.42
C THR A 20 -14.79 1.45 -4.54
N TRP A 21 -13.59 1.64 -4.01
CA TRP A 21 -12.93 2.95 -4.00
C TRP A 21 -12.23 3.26 -5.34
N PRO A 22 -12.09 4.55 -5.70
CA PRO A 22 -11.40 4.93 -6.94
C PRO A 22 -9.91 4.55 -6.91
N ASP A 23 -9.39 4.08 -8.04
CA ASP A 23 -7.97 3.69 -8.21
C ASP A 23 -6.98 4.86 -8.01
N GLU A 24 -7.46 6.10 -8.17
CA GLU A 24 -6.66 7.30 -7.95
C GLU A 24 -6.43 7.61 -6.47
N GLU A 25 -7.23 7.02 -5.57
CA GLU A 25 -7.04 7.13 -4.12
C GLU A 25 -6.15 5.99 -3.61
N ARG A 26 -5.19 6.32 -2.73
CA ARG A 26 -4.31 5.31 -2.12
C ARG A 26 -4.66 5.15 -0.65
N TRP A 27 -5.31 4.03 -0.32
CA TRP A 27 -5.69 3.73 1.06
C TRP A 27 -5.15 2.38 1.51
N GLU A 28 -4.89 2.26 2.81
CA GLU A 28 -4.71 0.99 3.50
C GLU A 28 -5.85 0.81 4.52
N VAL A 29 -6.42 -0.39 4.61
CA VAL A 29 -7.43 -0.72 5.64
C VAL A 29 -6.79 -1.63 6.68
N ILE A 30 -6.57 -1.11 7.89
CA ILE A 30 -5.92 -1.83 9.00
C ILE A 30 -6.90 -1.88 10.16
N ASP A 31 -7.26 -3.08 10.62
CA ASP A 31 -8.27 -3.31 11.66
C ASP A 31 -9.62 -2.62 11.40
N GLY A 32 -9.97 -2.47 10.12
CA GLY A 32 -11.16 -1.78 9.65
C GLY A 32 -11.03 -0.26 9.58
N VAL A 33 -9.89 0.32 9.92
CA VAL A 33 -9.63 1.77 9.84
C VAL A 33 -8.92 2.10 8.52
N ALA A 34 -9.41 3.12 7.81
CA ALA A 34 -8.82 3.57 6.54
C ALA A 34 -7.72 4.62 6.76
N TYR A 35 -6.53 4.36 6.23
CA TYR A 35 -5.35 5.23 6.29
C TYR A 35 -5.00 5.74 4.89
N ASP A 36 -4.90 7.07 4.73
CA ASP A 36 -4.53 7.70 3.46
C ASP A 36 -3.01 7.62 3.27
N MET A 37 -2.58 7.01 2.17
CA MET A 37 -1.16 6.87 1.80
C MET A 37 -0.68 8.01 0.89
N SER A 38 -1.49 9.05 0.72
CA SER A 38 -1.16 10.27 -0.02
C SER A 38 -0.61 11.36 0.92
N PRO A 39 0.34 12.19 0.44
CA PRO A 39 0.99 12.14 -0.87
C PRO A 39 2.01 11.00 -0.97
N SER A 40 2.45 10.71 -2.20
CA SER A 40 3.51 9.73 -2.48
C SER A 40 4.77 9.93 -1.61
N PRO A 41 5.50 8.85 -1.29
CA PRO A 41 6.72 8.91 -0.49
C PRO A 41 7.82 9.75 -1.15
N THR A 42 8.70 10.30 -0.32
CA THR A 42 9.83 11.13 -0.79
C THR A 42 10.86 10.34 -1.62
N PRO A 43 11.66 10.99 -2.48
CA PRO A 43 12.73 10.31 -3.21
C PRO A 43 13.72 9.54 -2.30
N ARG A 44 14.04 10.09 -1.11
CA ARG A 44 14.90 9.41 -0.13
C ARG A 44 14.29 8.09 0.34
N HIS A 45 12.99 8.07 0.61
CA HIS A 45 12.29 6.83 0.96
C HIS A 45 12.40 5.80 -0.18
N GLN A 46 12.16 6.22 -1.43
CA GLN A 46 12.24 5.33 -2.58
C GLN A 46 13.63 4.77 -2.84
N ILE A 47 14.69 5.57 -2.62
CA ILE A 47 16.08 5.10 -2.74
C ILE A 47 16.36 4.01 -1.69
N ILE A 48 15.97 4.23 -0.43
CA ILE A 48 16.21 3.27 0.65
C ILE A 48 15.43 1.98 0.40
N ALA A 49 14.13 2.08 0.11
CA ALA A 49 13.28 0.92 -0.16
C ALA A 49 13.77 0.12 -1.39
N GLY A 50 14.17 0.82 -2.47
CA GLY A 50 14.74 0.19 -3.66
C GLY A 50 16.04 -0.56 -3.39
N ASN A 51 16.93 0.00 -2.55
CA ASN A 51 18.17 -0.69 -2.15
C ASN A 51 17.87 -1.97 -1.37
N PHE A 52 16.91 -1.94 -0.43
CA PHE A 52 16.48 -3.14 0.29
C PHE A 52 15.89 -4.20 -0.64
N TYR A 53 15.00 -3.78 -1.55
CA TYR A 53 14.43 -4.69 -2.55
C TYR A 53 15.52 -5.35 -3.39
N HIS A 54 16.52 -4.59 -3.85
CA HIS A 54 17.63 -5.12 -4.62
C HIS A 54 18.42 -6.19 -3.85
N ILE A 55 18.78 -5.91 -2.59
CA ILE A 55 19.50 -6.86 -1.72
C ILE A 55 18.68 -8.15 -1.54
N LEU A 56 17.38 -8.02 -1.24
CA LEU A 56 16.49 -9.16 -1.07
C LEU A 56 16.33 -9.97 -2.36
N ARG A 57 16.14 -9.28 -3.50
CA ARG A 57 15.93 -9.92 -4.80
C ARG A 57 17.15 -10.72 -5.24
N ASN A 58 18.35 -10.21 -4.99
CA ASN A 58 19.59 -10.95 -5.26
C ASN A 58 19.70 -12.17 -4.34
N LYS A 59 19.42 -12.00 -3.03
CA LYS A 59 19.54 -13.11 -2.06
C LYS A 59 18.52 -14.24 -2.31
N LEU A 60 17.39 -13.91 -2.92
CA LEU A 60 16.29 -14.83 -3.24
C LEU A 60 16.34 -15.37 -4.67
N GLU A 61 17.37 -15.06 -5.45
CA GLU A 61 17.53 -15.62 -6.79
C GLU A 61 17.65 -17.15 -6.75
N GLY A 62 16.92 -17.83 -7.65
CA GLY A 62 16.84 -19.29 -7.70
C GLY A 62 16.05 -19.95 -6.56
N LYS A 63 15.44 -19.18 -5.66
CA LYS A 63 14.66 -19.67 -4.52
C LYS A 63 13.14 -19.51 -4.76
N PRO A 64 12.28 -20.22 -4.02
CA PRO A 64 10.82 -20.14 -4.22
C PRO A 64 10.22 -18.77 -3.86
N CYS A 65 10.87 -18.00 -2.97
CA CYS A 65 10.35 -16.72 -2.51
C CYS A 65 10.70 -15.57 -3.46
N ARG A 66 9.82 -14.57 -3.54
CA ARG A 66 10.01 -13.36 -4.37
C ARG A 66 9.67 -12.12 -3.54
N PRO A 67 10.57 -11.13 -3.44
CA PRO A 67 10.21 -9.84 -2.86
C PRO A 67 9.30 -9.07 -3.83
N LEU A 68 8.44 -8.20 -3.30
CA LEU A 68 7.54 -7.32 -4.05
C LEU A 68 7.75 -5.87 -3.59
N MET A 69 7.43 -4.90 -4.44
CA MET A 69 7.52 -3.46 -4.14
C MET A 69 6.14 -2.81 -4.23
N PRO A 70 5.84 -1.81 -3.39
CA PRO A 70 4.62 -1.04 -3.52
C PRO A 70 4.61 -0.21 -4.83
N PRO A 71 3.43 0.06 -5.42
CA PRO A 71 2.10 -0.28 -4.92
C PRO A 71 1.70 -1.74 -5.25
N LEU A 72 1.14 -2.44 -4.25
CA LEU A 72 0.51 -3.75 -4.40
C LEU A 72 -0.48 -3.93 -3.25
N ASP A 73 -1.73 -4.24 -3.59
CA ASP A 73 -2.75 -4.52 -2.57
C ASP A 73 -2.57 -5.95 -2.07
N VAL A 74 -2.57 -6.12 -0.74
CA VAL A 74 -2.46 -7.41 -0.07
C VAL A 74 -3.64 -7.57 0.88
N TYR A 75 -4.49 -8.55 0.59
CA TYR A 75 -5.58 -8.94 1.49
C TYR A 75 -5.05 -9.97 2.50
N LEU A 76 -5.29 -9.70 3.79
CA LEU A 76 -4.96 -10.58 4.90
C LEU A 76 -6.29 -10.97 5.58
N ASP A 77 -6.57 -12.27 5.65
CA ASP A 77 -7.77 -12.86 6.28
C ASP A 77 -7.44 -13.44 7.65
#